data_AF-A0A0V0HFU6-F1
#
_entry.id   AF-A0A0V0HFU6-F1
#
_cell.length_a   1.000
_cell.length_b   1.000
_cell.length_c   1.000
_cell.angle_alpha   90.00
_cell.angle_beta   90.00
_cell.angle_gamma   90.00
#
_symmetry.space_group_name_H-M   'P 1'
#
loop_
_entity.id
_entity.type
_entity.pdbx_description
1 polymer ?
#
loop_
_entity_poly.entity_id
_entity_poly.type
_entity_poly.pdbx_seq_one_letter_code
_entity_poly.pdbx_strand_id
1 'polypeptide(L)'
;MKVKSTGEYVVVPHGMVVWSTGVGTRPFVRDFMEEIGQGKRWILATDEWLRVKGCPDVYAIGDCTTVDQRKIMEDISTIFEAADTDRSGTLTIEEFQDVLEDIIIRYPQVELYLKSNHLFQVTELFKDSEGNE
;
A
#
# COMPACT_ATOMS: atom_id res chain seq x y z
N MET A 1 22.67 -27.35 -10.59
CA MET A 1 22.50 -26.15 -9.74
C MET A 1 23.49 -25.08 -10.19
N LYS A 2 23.10 -23.80 -10.28
CA LYS A 2 24.04 -22.70 -10.61
C LYS A 2 24.67 -22.18 -9.32
N VAL A 3 26.00 -22.19 -9.24
CA VAL A 3 26.73 -21.69 -8.07
C VAL A 3 26.74 -20.16 -8.12
N LYS A 4 26.26 -19.48 -7.07
CA LYS A 4 26.12 -18.02 -7.07
C LYS A 4 27.46 -17.26 -7.16
N SER A 5 28.52 -17.79 -6.57
CA SER A 5 29.84 -17.14 -6.54
C SER A 5 30.60 -17.22 -7.85
N THR A 6 30.51 -18.35 -8.57
CA THR A 6 31.26 -18.58 -9.82
C THR A 6 30.39 -18.43 -11.07
N GLY A 7 29.07 -18.51 -10.93
CA GLY A 7 28.12 -18.52 -12.05
C GLY A 7 28.09 -19.83 -12.82
N GLU A 8 28.93 -20.81 -12.46
CA GLU A 8 29.03 -22.10 -13.15
C GLU A 8 27.87 -23.04 -12.79
N TYR A 9 27.57 -23.94 -13.70
CA TYR A 9 26.59 -25.01 -13.49
C TYR A 9 27.28 -26.24 -12.93
N VAL A 10 26.82 -26.70 -11.76
CA VAL A 10 27.31 -27.92 -11.12
C VAL A 10 26.23 -28.98 -11.05
N VAL A 11 26.67 -30.25 -11.11
CA VAL A 11 25.82 -31.42 -10.88
C VAL A 11 25.91 -31.79 -9.40
N VAL A 12 24.76 -31.98 -8.75
CA VAL A 12 24.68 -32.37 -7.35
C VAL A 12 23.95 -33.72 -7.28
N PRO A 13 24.62 -34.81 -6.86
CA PRO A 13 23.96 -36.11 -6.70
C PRO A 13 22.84 -36.02 -5.67
N HIS A 14 21.65 -36.53 -6.00
CA HIS A 14 20.48 -36.51 -5.10
C HIS A 14 19.60 -37.75 -5.29
N GLY A 15 18.98 -38.25 -4.21
CA GLY A 15 17.97 -39.30 -4.26
C GLY A 15 16.55 -38.79 -4.51
N MET A 16 16.24 -37.60 -4.02
CA MET A 16 14.95 -36.91 -4.19
C MET A 16 15.17 -35.40 -4.13
N VAL A 17 14.38 -34.64 -4.91
CA VAL A 17 14.36 -33.18 -4.87
C VAL A 17 12.95 -32.72 -4.53
N VAL A 18 12.84 -31.88 -3.50
CA VAL A 18 11.59 -31.23 -3.11
C VAL A 18 11.70 -29.75 -3.43
N TRP A 19 10.73 -29.22 -4.16
CA TRP A 19 10.66 -27.81 -4.52
C TRP A 19 9.46 -27.16 -3.83
N SER A 20 9.71 -26.33 -2.82
CA SER A 20 8.66 -25.77 -1.94
C SER A 20 8.42 -24.27 -2.13
N THR A 21 9.05 -23.64 -3.13
CA THR A 21 8.99 -22.18 -3.36
C THR A 21 8.74 -21.85 -4.83
N GLY A 22 8.57 -20.57 -5.19
CA GLY A 22 8.38 -20.16 -6.59
C GLY A 22 6.91 -19.94 -6.94
N VAL A 23 6.30 -18.95 -6.29
CA VAL A 23 4.97 -18.47 -6.65
C VAL A 23 5.11 -17.48 -7.82
N GLY A 24 4.23 -17.59 -8.80
CA GLY A 24 4.17 -16.68 -9.93
C GLY A 24 2.73 -16.49 -10.40
N THR A 25 2.50 -15.38 -11.12
CA THR A 25 1.18 -15.04 -11.65
C THR A 25 0.69 -16.11 -12.62
N ARG A 26 -0.55 -16.58 -12.42
CA ARG A 26 -1.15 -17.60 -13.27
C ARG A 26 -1.30 -17.07 -14.70
N PRO A 27 -1.12 -17.90 -15.75
CA PRO A 27 -1.21 -17.47 -17.15
C PRO A 27 -2.49 -16.67 -17.45
N PHE A 28 -3.64 -17.17 -17.02
CA PHE A 28 -4.93 -16.46 -17.16
C PHE A 28 -4.92 -15.04 -16.58
N VAL A 29 -4.34 -14.85 -15.38
CA VAL A 29 -4.27 -13.53 -14.73
C VAL A 29 -3.32 -12.62 -15.51
N ARG A 30 -2.20 -13.14 -16.00
CA ARG A 30 -1.27 -12.38 -16.85
C ARG A 30 -1.93 -11.93 -18.15
N ASP A 31 -2.65 -12.82 -18.81
CA ASP A 31 -3.32 -12.50 -20.07
C ASP A 31 -4.41 -11.43 -19.84
N PHE A 32 -5.19 -11.57 -18.76
CA PHE A 32 -6.13 -10.54 -18.32
C PHE A 32 -5.43 -9.19 -18.01
N MET A 33 -4.28 -9.21 -17.34
CA MET A 33 -3.49 -7.99 -17.08
C MET A 33 -3.05 -7.28 -18.36
N GLU A 34 -2.67 -8.02 -19.41
CA GLU A 34 -2.34 -7.43 -20.71
C GLU A 34 -3.55 -6.71 -21.31
N GLU A 35 -4.73 -7.33 -21.27
CA GLU A 35 -5.98 -6.77 -21.80
C GLU A 35 -6.40 -5.46 -21.11
N ILE A 36 -6.18 -5.36 -19.80
CA ILE A 36 -6.60 -4.20 -18.99
C ILE A 36 -5.49 -3.14 -18.84
N GLY A 37 -4.40 -3.24 -19.60
CA GLY A 37 -3.30 -2.27 -19.57
C GLY A 37 -2.36 -2.38 -18.36
N GLN A 38 -2.39 -3.52 -17.66
CA GLN A 38 -1.51 -3.85 -16.53
C GLN A 38 -0.36 -4.80 -16.88
N GLY A 39 -0.11 -5.13 -18.15
CA GLY A 39 0.93 -6.08 -18.59
C GLY A 39 2.38 -5.76 -18.17
N LYS A 40 2.68 -4.50 -17.84
CA LYS A 40 4.00 -4.10 -17.30
C LYS A 40 4.19 -4.49 -15.83
N ARG A 41 3.13 -4.91 -15.13
CA ARG A 41 3.18 -5.33 -13.73
C ARG A 41 3.38 -6.84 -13.64
N TRP A 42 4.01 -7.27 -12.56
CA TRP A 42 4.17 -8.69 -12.27
C TRP A 42 2.94 -9.29 -11.59
N ILE A 43 2.17 -8.48 -10.86
CA ILE A 43 1.02 -8.87 -10.05
C ILE A 43 -0.14 -7.93 -10.40
N LEU A 44 -1.36 -8.48 -10.46
CA LEU A 44 -2.58 -7.72 -10.72
C LEU A 44 -2.74 -6.63 -9.65
N ALA A 45 -3.04 -5.40 -10.06
CA ALA A 45 -3.24 -4.28 -9.15
C ALA A 45 -4.72 -4.05 -8.88
N THR A 46 -5.04 -3.92 -7.60
CA THR A 46 -6.32 -3.40 -7.12
C THR A 46 -6.15 -2.05 -6.45
N ASP A 47 -7.24 -1.32 -6.29
CA ASP A 47 -7.29 -0.14 -5.43
C ASP A 47 -7.49 -0.51 -3.95
N GLU A 48 -7.57 0.51 -3.09
CA GLU A 48 -7.82 0.38 -1.65
C GLU A 48 -9.09 -0.40 -1.29
N TRP A 49 -10.04 -0.53 -2.21
CA TRP A 49 -11.30 -1.27 -2.06
C TRP A 49 -11.30 -2.61 -2.79
N LEU A 50 -10.12 -3.12 -3.13
CA LEU A 50 -9.90 -4.44 -3.76
C LEU A 50 -10.49 -4.55 -5.17
N ARG A 51 -10.85 -3.42 -5.79
CA ARG A 51 -11.31 -3.36 -7.18
C ARG A 51 -10.12 -3.34 -8.11
N VAL A 52 -10.17 -4.13 -9.17
CA VAL A 52 -9.11 -4.18 -10.17
C VAL A 52 -8.99 -2.83 -10.87
N LYS A 53 -7.79 -2.27 -10.91
CA LYS A 53 -7.56 -0.98 -11.56
C LYS A 53 -7.83 -1.09 -13.06
N GLY A 54 -8.74 -0.26 -13.56
CA GLY A 54 -9.24 -0.31 -14.94
C GLY A 54 -10.52 -1.14 -15.13
N CYS A 55 -10.98 -1.86 -14.09
CA CYS A 55 -12.20 -2.67 -14.14
C CYS A 55 -13.01 -2.54 -12.83
N PRO A 56 -13.85 -1.49 -12.70
CA PRO A 56 -14.53 -1.16 -11.44
C PRO A 56 -15.42 -2.28 -10.87
N ASP A 57 -15.99 -3.12 -11.73
CA ASP A 57 -16.90 -4.21 -11.35
C ASP A 57 -16.17 -5.54 -11.06
N VAL A 58 -14.84 -5.55 -11.14
CA VAL A 58 -14.01 -6.74 -10.92
C VAL A 58 -13.20 -6.56 -9.64
N TYR A 59 -13.21 -7.58 -8.78
CA TYR A 59 -12.49 -7.59 -7.51
C TYR A 59 -11.46 -8.71 -7.49
N ALA A 60 -10.34 -8.50 -6.80
CA ALA A 60 -9.32 -9.53 -6.60
C ALA A 60 -8.75 -9.46 -5.18
N ILE A 61 -8.46 -10.63 -4.61
CA ILE A 61 -7.89 -10.80 -3.26
C ILE A 61 -6.94 -11.99 -3.22
N GLY A 62 -6.05 -12.02 -2.22
CA GLY A 62 -5.07 -13.10 -2.01
C GLY A 62 -3.86 -13.00 -2.94
N ASP A 63 -3.15 -14.11 -3.11
CA ASP A 63 -1.83 -14.18 -3.76
C ASP A 63 -1.78 -13.67 -5.21
N CYS A 64 -2.93 -13.53 -5.88
CA CYS A 64 -2.98 -13.08 -7.28
C CYS A 64 -2.91 -11.57 -7.45
N THR A 65 -3.04 -10.78 -6.37
CA THR A 65 -3.19 -9.33 -6.44
C THR A 65 -2.28 -8.59 -5.46
N THR A 66 -2.07 -7.31 -5.72
CA THR A 66 -1.46 -6.36 -4.81
C THR A 66 -2.30 -5.07 -4.75
N VAL A 67 -2.43 -4.50 -3.55
CA VAL A 67 -3.14 -3.23 -3.36
C VAL A 67 -2.21 -2.09 -3.74
N ASP A 68 -2.53 -1.42 -4.85
CA ASP A 68 -1.82 -0.24 -5.34
C ASP A 68 -2.38 1.01 -4.66
N GLN A 69 -1.96 1.20 -3.41
CA GLN A 69 -2.42 2.30 -2.56
C GLN A 69 -1.98 3.65 -3.12
N ARG A 70 -2.94 4.59 -3.19
CA ARG A 70 -2.65 5.98 -3.53
C ARG A 70 -1.85 6.65 -2.42
N LYS A 71 -1.02 7.62 -2.81
CA LYS A 71 -0.26 8.42 -1.85
C LYS A 71 -1.16 9.52 -1.30
N ILE A 72 -1.17 9.70 0.02
CA ILE A 72 -1.92 10.79 0.65
C ILE A 72 -1.57 12.18 0.07
N MET A 73 -0.32 12.36 -0.36
CA MET A 73 0.16 13.58 -1.01
C MET A 73 -0.56 13.91 -2.33
N GLU A 74 -1.16 12.93 -3.01
CA GLU A 74 -1.92 13.15 -4.23
C GLU A 74 -3.28 13.81 -3.92
N ASP A 75 -3.83 13.56 -2.73
CA ASP A 75 -5.14 14.06 -2.31
C ASP A 75 -5.03 15.17 -1.23
N ILE A 76 -3.81 15.61 -0.87
CA ILE A 76 -3.58 16.45 0.33
C ILE A 76 -4.31 17.81 0.27
N SER A 77 -4.43 18.41 -0.92
CA SER A 77 -5.18 19.67 -1.09
C SER A 77 -6.66 19.47 -0.83
N THR A 78 -7.23 18.39 -1.35
CA THR A 78 -8.65 18.07 -1.15
C THR A 78 -8.94 17.68 0.29
N ILE A 79 -8.03 16.95 0.93
CA ILE A 79 -8.11 16.63 2.36
C ILE A 79 -8.08 17.91 3.19
N PHE A 80 -7.15 18.83 2.88
CA PHE A 80 -7.04 20.11 3.57
C PHE A 80 -8.30 20.96 3.41
N GLU A 81 -8.82 21.11 2.19
CA GLU A 81 -10.04 21.86 1.91
C GLU A 81 -11.28 21.26 2.59
N ALA A 82 -11.32 19.94 2.80
CA ALA A 82 -12.39 19.27 3.53
C ALA A 82 -12.27 19.47 5.05
N ALA A 83 -11.04 19.58 5.56
CA ALA A 83 -10.75 19.80 6.98
C ALA A 83 -10.91 21.26 7.41
N ASP A 84 -10.56 22.22 6.54
CA ASP A 84 -10.64 23.67 6.79
C ASP A 84 -12.09 24.15 6.67
N THR A 85 -12.89 23.84 7.69
CA THR A 85 -14.34 24.09 7.70
C THR A 85 -14.67 25.56 7.75
N ASP A 86 -13.84 26.36 8.42
CA ASP A 86 -13.99 27.80 8.56
C ASP A 86 -13.36 28.60 7.40
N ARG A 87 -12.60 27.92 6.52
CA ARG A 87 -11.87 28.50 5.39
C ARG A 87 -10.86 29.56 5.81
N SER A 88 -10.25 29.37 6.98
CA SER A 88 -9.18 30.23 7.48
C SER A 88 -7.88 30.11 6.70
N GLY A 89 -7.70 29.01 5.94
CA GLY A 89 -6.44 28.65 5.30
C GLY A 89 -5.45 28.00 6.26
N THR A 90 -5.90 27.60 7.45
CA THR A 90 -5.14 26.87 8.48
C THR A 90 -6.01 25.76 9.05
N LEU A 91 -5.41 24.73 9.67
CA LEU A 91 -6.17 23.71 10.39
C LEU A 91 -5.94 23.87 11.88
N THR A 92 -7.04 23.95 12.62
CA THR A 92 -7.03 23.78 14.08
C THR A 92 -6.79 22.31 14.45
N ILE A 93 -6.44 22.07 15.73
CA ILE A 93 -6.24 20.70 16.22
C ILE A 93 -7.55 19.92 16.12
N GLU A 94 -8.67 20.57 16.43
CA GLU A 94 -10.01 20.01 16.36
C GLU A 94 -10.37 19.61 14.92
N GLU A 95 -10.20 20.51 13.95
CA GLU A 95 -10.45 20.23 12.53
C GLU A 95 -9.59 19.08 12.00
N PHE A 96 -8.32 19.04 12.42
CA PHE A 96 -7.42 17.96 12.03
C PHE A 96 -7.83 16.62 12.65
N GLN A 97 -8.26 16.61 13.91
CA GLN A 97 -8.76 15.40 14.58
C GLN A 97 -10.03 14.86 13.91
N ASP A 98 -10.97 15.74 13.59
CA ASP A 98 -12.25 15.37 12.98
C ASP A 98 -12.04 14.69 11.61
N VAL A 99 -11.11 15.20 10.80
CA VAL A 99 -10.81 14.62 9.48
C VAL A 99 -9.94 13.36 9.55
N LEU A 100 -9.18 13.17 10.63
CA LEU A 100 -8.23 12.06 10.69
C LEU A 100 -8.91 10.69 10.66
N GLU A 101 -10.08 10.52 11.28
CA GLU A 101 -10.81 9.26 11.25
C GLU A 101 -11.15 8.85 9.80
N ASP A 102 -11.56 9.82 8.98
CA ASP A 102 -11.84 9.62 7.56
C ASP A 102 -10.56 9.34 6.75
N ILE A 103 -9.45 10.03 7.08
CA ILE A 103 -8.14 9.76 6.48
C ILE A 103 -7.71 8.33 6.76
N ILE A 104 -7.85 7.83 7.99
CA ILE A 104 -7.41 6.48 8.38
C ILE A 104 -8.18 5.41 7.61
N ILE A 105 -9.48 5.61 7.36
CA ILE A 105 -10.30 4.69 6.57
C ILE A 105 -9.73 4.55 5.14
N ARG A 106 -9.35 5.67 4.51
CA ARG A 106 -8.86 5.69 3.13
C ARG A 106 -7.36 5.36 3.03
N TYR A 107 -6.59 5.73 4.05
CA TYR A 107 -5.14 5.66 4.15
C TYR A 107 -4.73 4.95 5.46
N PRO A 108 -4.97 3.63 5.57
CA PRO A 108 -4.71 2.86 6.80
C PRO A 108 -3.24 2.89 7.25
N GLN A 109 -2.31 3.21 6.35
CA GLN A 109 -0.91 3.43 6.70
C GLN A 109 -0.69 4.57 7.71
N VAL A 110 -1.61 5.54 7.79
CA VAL A 110 -1.54 6.64 8.76
C VAL A 110 -1.70 6.10 10.18
N GLU A 111 -2.65 5.19 10.40
CA GLU A 111 -2.83 4.56 11.71
C GLU A 111 -1.61 3.72 12.11
N LEU A 112 -1.05 2.97 11.16
CA LEU A 112 0.18 2.20 11.40
C LEU A 112 1.36 3.11 11.78
N TYR A 113 1.50 4.25 11.11
CA TYR A 113 2.51 5.25 11.43
C TYR A 113 2.33 5.81 12.84
N LEU A 114 1.11 6.23 13.21
CA LEU A 114 0.80 6.75 14.54
C LEU A 114 1.14 5.74 15.64
N LYS A 115 0.71 4.48 15.47
CA LYS A 115 1.03 3.38 16.40
C LYS A 115 2.53 3.13 16.51
N SER A 116 3.25 3.14 15.38
CA SER A 116 4.70 2.88 15.37
C SER A 116 5.53 3.95 16.06
N ASN A 117 5.05 5.20 16.06
CA ASN A 117 5.69 6.32 16.75
C ASN A 117 5.17 6.52 18.18
N HIS A 118 4.39 5.57 18.71
CA HIS A 118 3.75 5.66 20.03
C HIS A 118 2.89 6.91 20.22
N LEU A 119 2.33 7.44 19.14
CA LEU A 119 1.44 8.58 19.16
C LEU A 119 0.03 8.06 19.48
N PHE A 120 -0.35 8.14 20.75
CA PHE A 120 -1.68 7.71 21.22
C PHE A 120 -2.76 8.73 20.87
N GLN A 121 -2.34 9.99 20.74
CA GLN A 121 -3.17 11.08 20.26
C GLN A 121 -2.43 11.87 19.20
N VAL A 122 -3.17 12.37 18.24
CA VAL A 122 -2.62 13.11 17.10
C VAL A 122 -2.14 14.50 17.48
N THR A 123 -2.65 15.03 18.61
CA THR A 123 -2.08 16.19 19.29
C THR A 123 -0.59 16.03 19.60
N GLU A 124 -0.09 14.80 19.77
CA GLU A 124 1.33 14.54 20.03
C GLU A 124 2.23 14.84 18.82
N LEU A 125 1.68 14.93 17.59
CA LEU A 125 2.43 15.39 16.42
C LEU A 125 2.78 16.88 16.49
N PHE A 126 2.02 17.66 17.25
CA PHE A 126 2.21 19.09 17.36
C PHE A 126 3.10 19.48 18.54
N LYS A 127 3.42 18.53 19.43
CA LYS A 127 4.31 18.78 20.55
C LYS A 127 5.74 18.99 20.07
N ASP A 128 6.42 19.97 20.65
CA ASP A 128 7.85 20.16 20.41
C ASP A 128 8.69 19.00 20.99
N SER A 129 10.01 19.02 20.77
CA SER A 129 10.93 18.01 21.31
C SER A 129 10.97 17.95 22.86
N GLU A 130 10.42 18.96 23.53
CA GLU A 130 10.32 19.04 24.99
C GLU A 130 8.91 18.67 25.50
N GLY A 131 7.95 18.41 24.61
CA GLY A 131 6.58 18.03 24.93
C GLY A 131 5.62 19.19 25.16
N ASN A 132 6.01 20.44 24.83
CA ASN A 132 5.15 21.61 24.94
C ASN A 132 4.23 21.75 23.73
N GLU A 133 3.04 22.33 23.94
CA GLU A 133 2.07 22.68 22.90
C GLU A 133 2.52 23.88 22.04
#